data_AF-A0A938VRB4-F1
#
_entry.id   AF-A0A938VRB4-F1
#
_cell.length_a   1.000
_cell.length_b   1.000
_cell.length_c   1.000
_cell.angle_alpha   90.00
_cell.angle_beta   90.00
_cell.angle_gamma   90.00
#
_symmetry.space_group_name_H-M   'P 1'
#
loop_
_entity.id
_entity.type
_entity.pdbx_description
1 polymer ?
#
loop_
_entity_poly.entity_id
_entity_poly.type
_entity_poly.pdbx_seq_one_letter_code
_entity_poly.pdbx_strand_id
1 'polypeptide(L)'
;MAVATTRRLTQRQIDRFRIDGWLAVEDLLPPAQVAVLAEHADVIAAGKAPNIPDTSIQLEKVFRDGARQVVDQVLSVRKLFNLAVYDEILWSHVTSPAIADIVADLLG
;
A
#
# COMPACT_ATOMS: atom_id res chain seq x y z
N MET A 1 -32.60 0.75 -14.60
CA MET A 1 -31.20 0.81 -14.14
C MET A 1 -31.19 0.53 -12.65
N ALA A 2 -30.39 -0.43 -12.18
CA ALA A 2 -30.22 -0.62 -10.75
C ALA A 2 -29.50 0.61 -10.19
N VAL A 3 -30.08 1.27 -9.20
CA VAL A 3 -29.36 2.27 -8.42
C VAL A 3 -28.34 1.48 -7.61
N ALA A 4 -27.07 1.56 -7.99
CA ALA A 4 -26.00 0.96 -7.21
C ALA A 4 -25.99 1.65 -5.85
N THR A 5 -26.37 0.92 -4.80
CA THR A 5 -26.31 1.42 -3.44
C THR A 5 -24.83 1.51 -3.05
N THR A 6 -24.36 2.72 -2.77
CA THR A 6 -22.99 2.95 -2.32
C THR A 6 -22.77 2.35 -0.93
N ARG A 7 -21.64 1.67 -0.74
CA ARG A 7 -21.27 1.00 0.51
C ARG A 7 -20.65 1.95 1.52
N ARG A 8 -19.79 2.86 1.06
CA ARG A 8 -18.94 3.77 1.86
C ARG A 8 -18.99 5.21 1.36
N LEU A 9 -18.90 5.41 0.04
CA LEU A 9 -18.75 6.73 -0.55
C LEU A 9 -20.09 7.43 -0.76
N THR A 10 -20.08 8.76 -0.67
CA THR A 10 -21.20 9.57 -1.13
C THR A 10 -21.18 9.74 -2.64
N GLN A 11 -22.34 9.98 -3.25
CA GLN A 11 -22.41 10.29 -4.70
C GLN A 11 -21.51 11.47 -5.08
N ARG A 12 -21.42 12.49 -4.22
CA ARG A 12 -20.54 13.65 -4.43
C ARG A 12 -19.05 13.25 -4.51
N GLN A 13 -18.61 12.31 -3.69
CA GLN A 13 -17.23 11.81 -3.72
C GLN A 13 -16.95 11.01 -5.00
N ILE A 14 -17.91 10.19 -5.44
CA ILE A 14 -17.83 9.45 -6.70
C ILE A 14 -17.78 10.41 -7.89
N ASP A 15 -18.63 11.43 -7.90
CA ASP A 15 -18.64 12.45 -8.96
C ASP A 15 -17.32 13.22 -8.98
N ARG A 16 -16.77 13.56 -7.80
CA ARG A 16 -15.46 14.21 -7.71
C ARG A 16 -14.34 13.33 -8.26
N PHE A 17 -14.32 12.04 -7.91
CA PHE A 17 -13.36 11.09 -8.46
C PHE A 17 -13.43 11.02 -10.00
N ARG A 18 -14.64 11.00 -10.57
CA ARG A 18 -14.84 10.95 -12.02
C ARG A 18 -14.34 12.21 -12.74
N ILE A 19 -14.47 13.37 -12.10
CA ILE A 19 -14.01 14.66 -12.66
C ILE A 19 -12.50 14.82 -12.52
N ASP A 20 -11.96 14.51 -11.34
CA ASP A 20 -10.56 14.81 -11.00
C ASP A 20 -9.59 13.67 -11.35
N GLY A 21 -10.09 12.44 -11.49
CA GLY A 21 -9.28 11.23 -11.64
C GLY A 21 -8.67 10.71 -10.34
N TRP A 22 -8.95 11.35 -9.20
CA TRP A 22 -8.50 10.94 -7.87
C TRP A 22 -9.48 11.39 -6.79
N LEU A 23 -9.40 10.77 -5.61
CA LEU A 23 -10.17 11.14 -4.43
C LEU A 23 -9.34 10.86 -3.18
N ALA A 24 -9.15 11.87 -2.33
CA ALA A 24 -8.63 11.65 -0.97
C ALA A 24 -9.76 11.18 -0.06
N VAL A 25 -9.48 10.12 0.70
CA VAL A 25 -10.32 9.66 1.82
C VAL A 25 -9.47 9.76 3.07
N GLU A 26 -9.76 10.76 3.88
CA GLU A 26 -9.07 11.01 5.15
C GLU A 26 -9.53 10.02 6.22
N ASP A 27 -8.66 9.79 7.22
CA ASP A 27 -8.93 8.94 8.37
C ASP A 27 -9.43 7.51 8.03
N LEU A 28 -9.02 6.99 6.88
CA LEU A 28 -9.41 5.65 6.41
C LEU A 28 -8.92 4.54 7.35
N LEU A 29 -7.73 4.73 7.93
CA LEU A 29 -7.12 3.81 8.86
C LEU A 29 -6.94 4.49 10.21
N PRO A 30 -7.20 3.79 11.33
CA PRO A 30 -6.85 4.28 12.65
C PRO A 30 -5.33 4.49 12.79
N PRO A 31 -4.87 5.49 13.58
CA PRO A 31 -3.45 5.76 13.77
C PRO A 31 -2.63 4.55 14.23
N ALA A 32 -3.21 3.69 15.07
CA ALA A 32 -2.55 2.47 15.52
C ALA A 32 -2.29 1.47 14.38
N GLN A 33 -3.21 1.36 13.42
CA GLN A 33 -3.03 0.50 12.25
C GLN A 33 -1.97 1.08 11.30
N VAL A 34 -1.93 2.41 11.15
CA VAL A 34 -0.87 3.08 10.38
C VAL A 34 0.50 2.82 11.01
N ALA A 35 0.62 2.89 12.34
CA ALA A 35 1.86 2.59 13.05
C ALA A 35 2.35 1.15 12.82
N VAL A 36 1.44 0.17 12.90
CA VAL A 36 1.78 -1.24 12.61
C VAL A 36 2.29 -1.41 11.17
N LEU A 37 1.63 -0.81 10.19
CA LEU A 37 2.05 -0.89 8.79
C LEU A 37 3.40 -0.21 8.56
N ALA A 38 3.66 0.92 9.22
CA ALA A 38 4.92 1.65 9.13
C ALA A 38 6.08 0.82 9.71
N GLU A 39 5.92 0.30 10.94
CA GLU A 39 6.93 -0.56 11.57
C GLU A 39 7.22 -1.81 10.72
N HIS A 40 6.16 -2.43 10.18
CA HIS A 40 6.31 -3.62 9.34
C HIS A 40 7.02 -3.31 8.01
N ALA A 41 6.75 -2.14 7.40
CA ALA A 41 7.46 -1.69 6.21
C ALA A 41 8.96 -1.52 6.47
N ASP A 42 9.35 -0.99 7.64
CA ASP A 42 10.76 -0.86 8.03
C ASP A 42 11.43 -2.24 8.22
N VAL A 43 10.73 -3.20 8.81
CA VAL A 43 11.21 -4.59 8.95
C VAL A 43 11.47 -5.23 7.57
N ILE A 44 10.54 -5.06 6.62
CA ILE A 44 10.69 -5.56 5.26
C ILE A 44 11.86 -4.84 4.56
N ALA A 45 11.91 -3.51 4.64
CA ALA A 45 12.97 -2.71 4.02
C ALA A 45 14.36 -3.08 4.55
N ALA A 46 14.46 -3.43 5.83
CA ALA A 46 15.69 -3.90 6.46
C ALA A 46 16.10 -5.33 6.05
N GLY A 47 15.31 -6.02 5.22
CA GLY A 47 15.55 -7.42 4.84
C GLY A 47 15.32 -8.41 5.99
N LYS A 48 14.50 -8.04 6.98
CA LYS A 48 14.28 -8.84 8.20
C LYS A 48 12.98 -9.63 8.19
N ALA A 49 12.13 -9.45 7.18
CA ALA A 49 10.90 -10.23 7.01
C ALA A 49 11.20 -11.55 6.27
N PRO A 50 11.17 -12.71 6.96
CA PRO A 50 11.65 -13.98 6.40
C PRO A 50 10.78 -14.53 5.27
N ASN A 51 9.52 -14.11 5.21
CA ASN A 51 8.53 -14.49 4.21
C ASN A 51 8.63 -13.66 2.92
N ILE A 52 9.31 -12.51 2.94
CA ILE A 52 9.45 -11.65 1.77
C ILE A 52 10.68 -12.08 0.96
N PRO A 53 10.55 -12.38 -0.34
CA PRO A 53 11.71 -12.70 -1.16
C PRO A 53 12.53 -11.44 -1.45
N ASP A 54 13.86 -11.57 -1.48
CA ASP A 54 14.78 -10.46 -1.82
C ASP A 54 14.44 -9.78 -3.15
N THR A 55 13.88 -10.54 -4.10
CA THR A 55 13.45 -10.02 -5.40
C THR A 55 12.36 -8.96 -5.28
N SER A 56 11.60 -8.94 -4.19
CA SER A 56 10.57 -7.93 -3.88
C SER A 56 11.13 -6.67 -3.22
N ILE A 57 12.42 -6.66 -2.86
CA ILE A 57 13.13 -5.54 -2.25
C ILE A 57 14.09 -4.96 -3.29
N GLN A 58 13.68 -3.87 -3.92
CA GLN A 58 14.48 -3.22 -4.95
C GLN A 58 15.30 -2.07 -4.35
N LEU A 59 16.63 -2.18 -4.42
CA LEU A 59 17.55 -1.10 -4.08
C LEU A 59 17.57 0.02 -5.14
N GLU A 60 17.98 1.21 -4.71
CA GLU A 60 18.32 2.30 -5.62
C GLU A 60 19.40 1.87 -6.63
N LYS A 61 19.34 2.46 -7.83
CA LYS A 61 20.19 2.04 -8.97
C LYS A 61 21.68 2.07 -8.61
N VAL A 62 22.13 3.08 -7.88
CA VAL A 62 23.55 3.24 -7.50
C VAL A 62 24.06 2.10 -6.61
N PHE A 63 23.21 1.51 -5.77
CA PHE A 63 23.58 0.38 -4.92
C PHE A 63 23.48 -0.94 -5.69
N ARG A 64 22.40 -1.12 -6.46
CA ARG A 64 22.18 -2.32 -7.27
C ARG A 64 23.28 -2.53 -8.31
N ASP A 65 23.77 -1.46 -8.94
CA ASP A 65 24.81 -1.51 -9.95
C ASP A 65 26.24 -1.53 -9.32
N GLY A 66 26.35 -1.48 -7.99
CA GLY A 66 27.64 -1.49 -7.27
C GLY A 66 28.42 -0.18 -7.32
N ALA A 67 27.85 0.90 -7.89
CA ALA A 67 28.48 2.22 -7.96
C ALA A 67 28.65 2.87 -6.57
N ARG A 68 27.85 2.45 -5.58
CA ARG A 68 27.97 2.83 -4.17
C ARG A 68 27.72 1.60 -3.29
N GLN A 69 28.47 1.47 -2.20
CA GLN A 69 28.21 0.43 -1.20
C GLN A 69 26.97 0.77 -0.36
N VAL A 70 26.22 -0.26 0.02
CA VAL A 70 25.11 -0.15 0.98
C VAL A 70 25.69 -0.01 2.37
N VAL A 71 25.44 1.14 3.01
CA VAL A 71 25.83 1.41 4.41
C VAL A 71 24.62 1.26 5.34
N ASP A 72 23.45 1.66 4.86
CA ASP A 72 22.18 1.47 5.53
C ASP A 72 21.22 0.80 4.54
N GLN A 73 20.73 -0.38 4.93
CA GLN A 73 19.87 -1.19 4.08
C GLN A 73 18.54 -0.46 3.80
N VAL A 74 17.87 0.06 4.83
CA VAL A 74 16.55 0.70 4.71
C VAL A 74 16.65 1.93 3.81
N LEU A 75 17.65 2.79 4.03
CA LEU A 75 17.86 3.99 3.24
C LEU A 75 18.36 3.72 1.81
N SER A 76 18.70 2.47 1.49
CA SER A 76 19.10 2.05 0.15
C SER A 76 17.96 1.48 -0.69
N VAL A 77 16.80 1.20 -0.08
CA VAL A 77 15.61 0.67 -0.76
C VAL A 77 14.91 1.77 -1.54
N ARG A 78 14.64 1.51 -2.82
CA ARG A 78 13.82 2.37 -3.69
C ARG A 78 12.36 1.95 -3.68
N LYS A 79 12.10 0.64 -3.68
CA LYS A 79 10.76 0.08 -3.88
C LYS A 79 10.65 -1.27 -3.20
N LEU A 80 9.55 -1.45 -2.48
CA LEU A 80 9.05 -2.76 -2.05
C LEU A 80 7.84 -3.10 -2.93
N PHE A 81 7.75 -4.31 -3.47
CA PHE A 81 6.68 -4.65 -4.42
C PHE A 81 6.21 -6.09 -4.28
N ASN A 82 4.96 -6.36 -4.71
CA ASN A 82 4.34 -7.69 -4.65
C ASN A 82 4.28 -8.30 -3.23
N LEU A 83 4.29 -7.47 -2.18
CA LEU A 83 4.48 -7.92 -0.80
C LEU A 83 3.28 -8.69 -0.23
N ALA A 84 2.05 -8.23 -0.51
CA ALA A 84 0.83 -8.79 0.07
C ALA A 84 0.63 -10.27 -0.29
N VAL A 85 1.23 -10.75 -1.39
CA VAL A 85 1.18 -12.18 -1.78
C VAL A 85 1.95 -13.06 -0.80
N TYR A 86 2.93 -12.50 -0.10
CA TYR A 86 3.83 -13.23 0.79
C TYR A 86 3.60 -12.90 2.27
N ASP A 87 2.82 -11.87 2.58
CA ASP A 87 2.76 -11.27 3.90
C ASP A 87 1.33 -11.09 4.39
N GLU A 88 1.00 -11.74 5.51
CA GLU A 88 -0.36 -11.77 6.03
C GLU A 88 -0.83 -10.41 6.56
N ILE A 89 0.07 -9.59 7.12
CA ILE A 89 -0.26 -8.24 7.61
C ILE A 89 -0.66 -7.38 6.41
N LEU A 90 0.14 -7.40 5.34
CA LEU A 90 -0.15 -6.65 4.13
C LEU A 90 -1.33 -7.24 3.35
N TRP A 91 -1.53 -8.57 3.34
CA TRP A 91 -2.71 -9.21 2.76
C TRP A 91 -3.98 -8.72 3.47
N SER A 92 -4.00 -8.75 4.80
CA SER A 92 -5.12 -8.25 5.60
C SER A 92 -5.40 -6.77 5.32
N HIS A 93 -4.36 -5.96 5.14
CA HIS A 93 -4.50 -4.56 4.77
C HIS A 93 -5.16 -4.39 3.38
N VAL A 94 -4.64 -5.03 2.33
CA VAL A 94 -5.16 -4.83 0.95
C VAL A 94 -6.54 -5.46 0.74
N THR A 95 -6.93 -6.41 1.57
CA THR A 95 -8.26 -7.05 1.56
C THR A 95 -9.24 -6.44 2.56
N SER A 96 -8.85 -5.39 3.28
CA SER A 96 -9.72 -4.72 4.25
C SER A 96 -11.00 -4.21 3.59
N PRO A 97 -12.20 -4.53 4.14
CA PRO A 97 -13.46 -3.98 3.65
C PRO A 97 -13.48 -2.45 3.65
N ALA A 98 -12.76 -1.80 4.57
CA ALA A 98 -12.66 -0.34 4.59
C ALA A 98 -12.08 0.22 3.27
N ILE A 99 -11.18 -0.51 2.62
CA ILE A 99 -10.58 -0.13 1.32
C ILE A 99 -11.40 -0.74 0.18
N ALA A 100 -11.70 -2.04 0.24
CA ALA A 100 -12.34 -2.75 -0.86
C ALA A 100 -13.75 -2.21 -1.18
N ASP A 101 -14.51 -1.80 -0.17
CA ASP A 101 -15.84 -1.21 -0.37
C ASP A 101 -15.75 0.15 -1.09
N ILE A 102 -14.73 0.96 -0.78
CA ILE A 102 -14.48 2.24 -1.46
C ILE A 102 -14.13 2.00 -2.92
N VAL A 103 -13.24 1.05 -3.20
CA VAL A 103 -12.88 0.67 -4.57
C VAL A 103 -14.10 0.17 -5.33
N ALA A 104 -14.94 -0.67 -4.71
CA ALA A 104 -16.17 -1.16 -5.31
C ALA A 104 -17.15 -0.02 -5.62
N ASP A 105 -17.29 0.97 -4.74
CA ASP A 105 -18.14 2.14 -5.01
C ASP A 105 -17.63 3.00 -6.18
N LEU A 106 -16.31 3.11 -6.35
CA LEU A 106 -15.71 3.86 -7.47
C LEU A 106 -15.84 3.13 -8.82
N LEU A 107 -15.79 1.80 -8.81
CA LEU A 107 -15.89 0.96 -10.01
C LEU A 107 -17.34 0.72 -10.47
N GLY A 108 -18.32 0.81 -9.56
CA GLY A 108 -19.73 0.51 -9.82
C GLY A 108 -20.05 -0.98 -9.85
#